data_AF-A0A5K0Y6B4-F1
#
_entry.id   AF-A0A5K0Y6B4-F1
#
_cell.length_a   1.000
_cell.length_b   1.000
_cell.length_c   1.000
_cell.angle_alpha   90.00
_cell.angle_beta   90.00
_cell.angle_gamma   90.00
#
_symmetry.space_group_name_H-M   'P 1'
#
loop_
_entity.id
_entity.type
_entity.pdbx_description
1 polymer ?
#
loop_
_entity_poly.entity_id
_entity_poly.type
_entity_poly.pdbx_seq_one_letter_code
_entity_poly.pdbx_strand_id
1 'polypeptide(L)'
;ETPSVLVSLSNVIDQFVLLSFKSLVTNDPYNVLSNWNFNISFYEWNGVSCSPGSQRVHGLNLNVMALEGTLSPYISNLSLLQVLDLSKDNVHGHLPIDFSCLQ
;
A
#
# COMPACT_ATOMS: atom_id res chain seq x y z
N GLU A 1 21.45 -5.51 -12.92
CA GLU A 1 20.80 -6.23 -11.81
C GLU A 1 20.87 -5.35 -10.57
N THR A 2 19.76 -5.16 -9.85
CA THR A 2 19.76 -4.39 -8.58
C THR A 2 20.41 -5.21 -7.47
N PRO A 3 21.34 -4.64 -6.67
CA PRO A 3 21.93 -5.33 -5.53
C PRO A 3 20.87 -5.88 -4.57
N SER A 4 21.04 -7.12 -4.09
CA SER A 4 20.11 -7.79 -3.17
C SER A 4 19.85 -6.98 -1.90
N VAL A 5 20.84 -6.23 -1.43
CA VAL A 5 20.70 -5.34 -0.26
C VAL A 5 19.71 -4.19 -0.53
N LEU A 6 19.74 -3.62 -1.74
CA LEU A 6 18.82 -2.54 -2.13
C LEU A 6 17.39 -3.06 -2.32
N VAL A 7 17.24 -4.29 -2.82
CA VAL A 7 15.94 -4.98 -2.87
C VAL A 7 15.39 -5.16 -1.46
N SER A 8 16.18 -5.73 -0.53
CA SER A 8 15.76 -5.92 0.86
C SER A 8 15.38 -4.60 1.56
N LEU A 9 16.14 -3.52 1.36
CA LEU A 9 15.82 -2.21 1.94
C LEU A 9 14.50 -1.66 1.38
N SER A 10 14.29 -1.81 0.07
CA SER A 10 13.07 -1.32 -0.57
C SER A 10 11.83 -2.09 -0.12
N ASN A 11 11.95 -3.40 0.15
CA ASN A 11 10.87 -4.19 0.73
C ASN A 11 10.50 -3.73 2.14
N VAL A 12 11.50 -3.39 2.96
CA VAL A 12 11.27 -2.82 4.31
C VAL A 12 10.56 -1.48 4.22
N ILE A 13 10.94 -0.63 3.26
CA ILE A 13 10.26 0.65 3.01
C ILE A 13 8.82 0.41 2.58
N ASP A 14 8.57 -0.48 1.62
CA ASP A 14 7.21 -0.79 1.15
C ASP A 14 6.32 -1.29 2.30
N GLN A 15 6.83 -2.23 3.11
CA GLN A 15 6.11 -2.75 4.28
C GLN A 15 5.78 -1.64 5.28
N PHE A 16 6.75 -0.76 5.58
CA PHE A 16 6.55 0.35 6.49
C PHE A 16 5.50 1.34 5.98
N VAL A 17 5.54 1.67 4.68
CA VAL A 17 4.59 2.60 4.05
C VAL A 17 3.17 2.06 4.13
N LEU A 18 2.97 0.78 3.80
CA LEU A 18 1.67 0.14 3.90
C LEU A 18 1.16 0.08 5.35
N LEU A 19 2.02 -0.18 6.34
CA LEU A 19 1.62 -0.14 7.75
C LEU A 19 1.32 1.28 8.25
N SER A 20 2.02 2.29 7.71
CA SER A 20 1.68 3.69 7.97
C SER A 20 0.29 4.02 7.42
N PHE A 21 -0.05 3.57 6.20
CA PHE A 21 -1.41 3.70 5.68
C PHE A 21 -2.43 3.05 6.62
N LYS A 22 -2.23 1.79 7.03
CA LYS A 22 -3.11 1.11 7.97
C LYS A 22 -3.32 1.89 9.27
N SER A 23 -2.27 2.50 9.84
CA SER A 23 -2.39 3.28 11.08
C SER A 23 -3.27 4.53 10.98
N LEU A 24 -3.51 5.02 9.76
CA LEU A 24 -4.35 6.18 9.47
C LEU A 24 -5.78 5.80 9.03
N VAL A 25 -6.06 4.50 8.92
CA VAL A 25 -7.42 3.99 8.72
C VAL A 25 -8.11 3.98 10.08
N THR A 26 -9.19 4.75 10.17
CA THR A 26 -9.97 4.95 11.40
C THR A 26 -11.15 3.99 11.50
N ASN A 27 -11.62 3.45 10.37
CA ASN A 27 -12.70 2.46 10.33
C ASN A 27 -12.38 1.39 9.28
N ASP A 28 -12.44 0.11 9.70
CA ASP A 28 -12.26 -1.08 8.85
C ASP A 28 -13.33 -2.13 9.23
N PRO A 29 -14.60 -1.94 8.79
CA PRO A 29 -15.73 -2.71 9.28
C PRO A 29 -15.66 -4.21 8.91
N TYR A 30 -14.93 -4.55 7.85
CA TYR A 30 -14.78 -5.94 7.37
C TYR A 30 -13.45 -6.57 7.78
N ASN A 31 -12.62 -5.87 8.56
CA ASN A 31 -11.29 -6.31 8.98
C ASN A 31 -10.38 -6.67 7.78
N VAL A 32 -10.50 -5.91 6.68
CA VAL A 32 -9.74 -6.14 5.45
C VAL A 32 -8.24 -6.01 5.71
N LEU A 33 -7.83 -5.09 6.58
CA LEU A 33 -6.43 -4.83 6.91
C LEU A 33 -5.91 -5.70 8.06
N SER A 34 -6.66 -6.69 8.51
CA SER A 34 -6.29 -7.54 9.65
C SER A 34 -4.97 -8.30 9.44
N ASN A 35 -4.72 -8.79 8.22
CA ASN A 35 -3.49 -9.51 7.86
C ASN A 35 -2.28 -8.60 7.60
N TRP A 36 -2.46 -7.28 7.60
CA TRP A 36 -1.35 -6.33 7.45
C TRP A 36 -0.57 -6.20 8.76
N ASN A 37 0.47 -7.00 8.95
CA ASN A 37 1.31 -6.97 10.14
C ASN A 37 2.73 -7.51 9.86
N PHE A 38 3.67 -7.26 10.78
CA PHE A 38 5.08 -7.66 10.62
C PHE A 38 5.33 -9.17 10.55
N ASN A 39 4.39 -10.00 11.02
CA ASN A 39 4.53 -11.45 11.03
C ASN A 39 4.11 -12.10 9.71
N ILE A 40 3.33 -11.38 8.88
CA ILE A 40 2.81 -11.86 7.61
C ILE A 40 3.52 -11.12 6.48
N SER A 41 3.99 -11.87 5.49
CA SER A 41 4.58 -11.31 4.28
C SER A 41 3.58 -10.41 3.56
N PHE A 42 3.98 -9.20 3.13
CA PHE A 42 3.06 -8.27 2.47
C PHE A 42 2.52 -8.77 1.12
N TYR A 43 3.08 -9.85 0.59
CA TYR A 43 2.55 -10.58 -0.57
C TYR A 43 1.20 -11.24 -0.30
N GLU A 44 0.93 -11.55 0.96
CA GLU A 44 -0.30 -12.20 1.40
C GLU A 44 -1.31 -11.17 1.95
N TRP A 45 -0.95 -9.89 1.95
CA TRP A 45 -1.81 -8.83 2.46
C TRP A 45 -2.96 -8.57 1.50
N ASN A 46 -4.15 -8.38 2.07
CA ASN A 46 -5.34 -8.13 1.28
C ASN A 46 -5.16 -6.85 0.46
N GLY A 47 -5.47 -6.92 -0.83
CA GLY A 47 -5.39 -5.79 -1.75
C GLY A 47 -3.97 -5.44 -2.23
N VAL A 48 -2.91 -6.10 -1.73
CA VAL A 48 -1.54 -5.83 -2.15
C VAL A 48 -1.14 -6.75 -3.31
N SER A 49 -0.60 -6.18 -4.38
CA SER A 49 -0.02 -6.89 -5.51
C SER A 49 1.45 -6.53 -5.65
N CYS A 50 2.31 -7.54 -5.82
CA CYS A 50 3.75 -7.35 -5.95
C CYS A 50 4.22 -7.66 -7.37
N SER A 51 5.21 -6.92 -7.87
CA SER A 51 5.77 -7.18 -9.21
C SER A 51 6.65 -8.44 -9.22
N PRO A 52 6.51 -9.33 -10.23
CA PRO A 52 7.37 -10.50 -10.37
C PRO A 52 8.85 -10.11 -10.48
N GLY A 53 9.70 -10.71 -9.65
CA GLY A 53 11.16 -10.58 -9.73
C GLY A 53 11.81 -9.42 -8.96
N SER A 54 11.10 -8.33 -8.68
CA SER A 54 11.65 -7.22 -7.87
C SER A 54 11.20 -7.23 -6.41
N GLN A 55 10.19 -8.04 -6.08
CA GLN A 55 9.67 -8.16 -4.72
C GLN A 55 9.04 -6.88 -4.13
N ARG A 56 8.62 -5.96 -5.01
CA ARG A 56 8.11 -4.63 -4.63
C ARG A 56 6.61 -4.53 -4.78
N VAL A 57 6.00 -3.64 -4.02
CA VAL A 57 4.58 -3.30 -4.18
C VAL A 57 4.38 -2.61 -5.52
N HIS A 58 3.46 -3.16 -6.29
CA HIS A 58 3.11 -2.70 -7.63
C HIS A 58 1.64 -2.29 -7.75
N GLY A 59 0.77 -2.87 -6.92
CA GLY A 59 -0.63 -2.49 -6.86
C GLY A 59 -1.16 -2.52 -5.43
N LEU A 60 -2.03 -1.55 -5.14
CA LEU A 60 -2.85 -1.50 -3.94
C LEU A 60 -4.30 -1.31 -4.38
N ASN A 61 -5.12 -2.35 -4.23
CA ASN A 61 -6.55 -2.31 -4.55
C ASN A 61 -7.34 -2.70 -3.29
N LEU A 62 -7.97 -1.71 -2.69
CA LEU A 62 -8.84 -1.85 -1.53
C LEU A 62 -10.24 -1.31 -1.82
N ASN A 63 -10.66 -1.27 -3.09
CA ASN A 63 -11.92 -0.66 -3.45
C ASN A 63 -13.13 -1.36 -2.79
N VAL A 64 -14.19 -0.59 -2.53
CA VAL A 64 -15.48 -1.11 -2.01
C VAL A 64 -15.35 -1.85 -0.67
N MET A 65 -14.36 -1.50 0.14
CA MET A 65 -14.10 -2.12 1.45
C MET A 65 -14.71 -1.32 2.61
N ALA A 66 -15.40 -0.22 2.32
CA ALA A 66 -15.98 0.71 3.29
C ALA A 66 -14.93 1.21 4.31
N LEU A 67 -13.69 1.35 3.86
CA LEU A 67 -12.61 1.89 4.69
C LEU A 67 -12.83 3.38 4.90
N GLU A 68 -12.56 3.86 6.10
CA GLU A 68 -12.53 5.30 6.39
C GLU A 68 -11.19 5.68 6.99
N GLY A 69 -10.64 6.83 6.59
CA GLY A 69 -9.38 7.32 7.13
C GLY A 69 -8.66 8.29 6.23
N THR A 70 -7.35 8.37 6.40
CA THR A 70 -6.49 9.25 5.61
C THR A 70 -5.41 8.49 4.86
N LEU A 71 -5.16 8.85 3.62
CA LEU A 71 -4.04 8.34 2.84
C LEU A 71 -2.72 8.81 3.44
N SER A 72 -1.81 7.88 3.72
CA SER A 72 -0.49 8.23 4.24
C SER A 72 0.29 9.05 3.20
N PRO A 73 0.94 10.18 3.59
CA PRO A 73 1.78 10.95 2.67
C PRO A 73 2.97 10.12 2.15
N TYR A 74 3.35 9.08 2.89
CA TYR A 74 4.42 8.17 2.50
C TYR A 74 4.02 7.20 1.39
N ILE A 75 2.75 7.17 0.94
CA ILE A 75 2.32 6.31 -0.17
C ILE A 75 3.16 6.53 -1.43
N SER A 76 3.67 7.75 -1.61
CA SER A 76 4.56 8.14 -2.70
C SER A 76 5.94 7.46 -2.68
N ASN A 77 6.32 6.87 -1.54
CA ASN A 77 7.56 6.10 -1.42
C ASN A 77 7.43 4.68 -2.02
N LEU A 78 6.21 4.23 -2.38
CA LEU A 78 5.99 3.00 -3.15
C LEU A 78 6.40 3.24 -4.60
N SER A 79 7.70 3.25 -4.87
CA SER A 79 8.27 3.72 -6.14
C SER A 79 7.91 2.90 -7.37
N LEU A 80 7.38 1.68 -7.22
CA LEU A 80 6.91 0.84 -8.32
C LEU A 80 5.38 0.68 -8.37
N LEU A 81 4.64 1.46 -7.56
CA LEU A 81 3.19 1.44 -7.53
C LEU A 81 2.63 1.97 -8.86
N GLN A 82 1.83 1.14 -9.52
CA GLN A 82 1.13 1.48 -10.78
C GLN A 82 -0.38 1.43 -10.63
N VAL A 83 -0.89 0.81 -9.57
CA VAL A 83 -2.33 0.72 -9.30
C VAL A 83 -2.57 1.17 -7.87
N LEU A 84 -3.42 2.17 -7.69
CA LEU A 84 -3.92 2.61 -6.39
C LEU A 84 -5.44 2.78 -6.47
N ASP A 85 -6.18 1.70 -6.24
CA ASP A 85 -7.64 1.75 -6.26
C ASP A 85 -8.18 1.76 -4.83
N LEU A 86 -8.60 2.94 -4.39
CA LEU A 86 -9.31 3.19 -3.13
C LEU A 86 -10.74 3.66 -3.41
N SER A 87 -11.26 3.37 -4.60
CA SER A 87 -12.56 3.87 -5.03
C SER A 87 -13.69 3.27 -4.18
N LYS A 88 -14.73 4.07 -3.94
CA LYS A 88 -15.89 3.69 -3.11
C LYS A 88 -15.56 3.39 -1.64
N ASP A 89 -14.39 3.80 -1.18
CA ASP A 89 -14.07 3.98 0.24
C ASP A 89 -14.17 5.47 0.62
N ASN A 90 -14.11 5.75 1.92
CA ASN A 90 -14.06 7.09 2.50
C ASN A 90 -12.65 7.43 3.00
N VAL A 91 -11.65 7.18 2.16
CA VAL A 91 -10.25 7.52 2.42
C VAL A 91 -9.93 8.85 1.75
N HIS A 92 -9.47 9.82 2.53
CA HIS A 92 -9.15 11.16 2.02
C HIS A 92 -7.66 11.46 2.11
N GLY A 93 -7.16 12.38 1.29
CA GLY A 93 -5.77 12.79 1.32
C GLY A 93 -5.31 13.30 -0.03
N HIS A 94 -4.20 14.02 -0.04
CA HIS A 94 -3.62 14.51 -1.28
C HIS A 94 -2.59 13.49 -1.77
N LEU A 95 -2.86 12.92 -2.96
CA LEU A 95 -1.82 12.26 -3.73
C LEU A 95 -0.85 13.33 -4.25
N PRO A 96 0.48 13.14 -4.11
CA PRO A 96 1.44 13.98 -4.82
C PRO A 96 1.16 13.95 -6.32
N ILE A 97 1.50 15.05 -7.01
CA ILE A 97 1.20 15.26 -8.45
C ILE A 97 1.60 14.06 -9.31
N ASP A 98 2.69 13.37 -8.98
CA ASP A 98 3.19 12.20 -9.72
C ASP A 98 2.21 11.00 -9.71
N PHE A 99 1.30 10.92 -8.73
CA PHE A 99 0.31 9.85 -8.58
C PHE A 99 -1.11 10.29 -8.96
N SER A 100 -1.29 11.52 -9.43
CA SER A 100 -2.61 12.08 -9.81
C SER A 100 -3.33 11.31 -10.92
N CYS A 101 -2.61 10.49 -11.70
CA CYS A 101 -3.17 9.65 -12.76
C CYS A 101 -3.62 8.25 -12.29
N LEU A 102 -3.40 7.89 -11.01
CA LEU A 102 -3.69 6.56 -10.47
C LEU A 102 -4.96 6.51 -9.61
N GLN A 103 -5.87 7.47 -9.77
CA GLN A 103 -7.06 7.64 -8.91
C GLN A 103 -8.30 6.90 -9.41
#